data_AF-A0A1W0E4D7-F1
#
_entry.id   AF-A0A1W0E4D7-F1
#
_cell.length_a   1.000
_cell.length_b   1.000
_cell.length_c   1.000
_cell.angle_alpha   90.00
_cell.angle_beta   90.00
_cell.angle_gamma   90.00
#
_symmetry.space_group_name_H-M   'P 1'
#
loop_
_entity.id
_entity.type
_entity.pdbx_description
1 polymer ?
#
loop_
_entity_poly.entity_id
_entity_poly.type
_entity_poly.pdbx_seq_one_letter_code
_entity_poly.pdbx_strand_id
1 'polypeptide(L)'
;MKPNLLATFYSKEGNTLGWIKCIALRIVDGDTIKVKVVETFKNKEFYISQCLRVRLAGIDTPEINHFDESLSMPFAFEAREFVCDFLKFSEDFEENEISSNSCVFDVFAVKRDQYDRILAFLFVNNKMLNMHLLYNGYAELYEGPDAQYYNYSKWLKVALSIGVYYKKGIYGMEKRESTMEYKKRLKYN
;
A
#
# COMPACT_ATOMS: atom_id res chain seq x y z
N MET A 1 34.80 0.98 2.68
CA MET A 1 33.53 1.62 3.07
C MET A 1 32.41 0.92 2.33
N LYS A 2 31.52 0.20 3.02
CA LYS A 2 30.29 -0.30 2.40
C LYS A 2 29.48 0.92 1.94
N PRO A 3 29.03 1.03 0.69
CA PRO A 3 28.17 2.11 0.27
C PRO A 3 27.00 2.20 1.24
N ASN A 4 26.67 3.41 1.70
CA ASN A 4 25.49 3.63 2.52
C ASN A 4 24.29 3.28 1.64
N LEU A 5 23.71 2.10 1.85
CA LEU A 5 22.76 1.46 0.94
C LEU A 5 21.48 2.26 0.71
N LEU A 6 21.18 3.22 1.61
CA LEU A 6 20.19 4.26 1.37
C LEU A 6 20.44 4.88 -0.01
N ALA A 7 21.69 5.25 -0.32
CA ALA A 7 22.13 5.88 -1.57
C ALA A 7 21.88 5.06 -2.84
N THR A 8 21.75 3.73 -2.80
CA THR A 8 21.62 2.91 -4.02
C THR A 8 20.20 2.90 -4.59
N PHE A 9 19.22 3.26 -3.76
CA PHE A 9 17.86 3.55 -4.20
C PHE A 9 17.75 4.99 -4.73
N TYR A 10 18.59 5.92 -4.28
CA TYR A 10 18.62 7.27 -4.84
C TYR A 10 19.46 7.27 -6.13
N SER A 11 18.86 7.64 -7.26
CA SER A 11 19.66 8.44 -8.18
C SER A 11 20.04 9.73 -7.43
N LYS A 12 21.26 10.25 -7.64
CA LYS A 12 21.77 11.51 -7.04
C LYS A 12 20.86 12.73 -7.31
N GLU A 13 19.80 12.54 -8.11
CA GLU A 13 18.78 13.49 -8.57
C GLU A 13 17.37 13.16 -8.02
N GLY A 14 17.20 12.21 -7.10
CA GLY A 14 15.93 11.94 -6.43
C GLY A 14 14.87 11.17 -7.24
N ASN A 15 15.23 10.59 -8.38
CA ASN A 15 14.28 9.92 -9.28
C ASN A 15 14.30 8.37 -9.19
N THR A 16 13.11 7.83 -8.88
CA THR A 16 12.53 6.48 -9.07
C THR A 16 13.31 5.24 -8.63
N LEU A 17 12.72 4.48 -7.70
CA LEU A 17 13.12 3.10 -7.38
C LEU A 17 12.31 2.21 -8.30
N GLY A 18 12.90 1.50 -9.25
CA GLY A 18 12.14 0.70 -10.21
C GLY A 18 11.41 -0.50 -9.58
N TRP A 19 11.29 -1.59 -10.32
CA TRP A 19 10.74 -2.83 -9.78
C TRP A 19 11.63 -3.40 -8.67
N ILE A 20 11.00 -3.84 -7.59
CA ILE A 20 11.61 -4.63 -6.51
C ILE A 20 10.68 -5.80 -6.17
N LYS A 21 11.25 -6.92 -5.72
CA LYS A 21 10.47 -8.01 -5.13
C LYS A 21 10.50 -7.93 -3.62
N CYS A 22 9.35 -8.21 -3.02
CA CYS A 22 9.16 -8.09 -1.60
C CYS A 22 8.37 -9.27 -1.04
N ILE A 23 8.46 -9.42 0.27
CA ILE A 23 7.52 -10.18 1.09
C ILE A 23 6.93 -9.22 2.14
N ALA A 24 5.71 -9.51 2.60
CA ALA A 24 5.08 -8.74 3.67
C ALA A 24 5.64 -9.17 5.03
N LEU A 25 5.96 -8.19 5.87
CA LEU A 25 6.30 -8.40 7.28
C LEU A 25 5.12 -8.02 8.18
N ARG A 26 4.33 -7.03 7.78
CA ARG A 26 3.16 -6.57 8.52
C ARG A 26 2.24 -5.76 7.62
N ILE A 27 0.94 -6.00 7.74
CA ILE A 27 -0.10 -5.15 7.15
C ILE A 27 -0.55 -4.17 8.25
N VAL A 28 -0.28 -2.87 8.06
CA VAL A 28 -0.61 -1.83 9.05
C VAL A 28 -2.09 -1.50 8.96
N ASP A 29 -2.54 -1.21 7.75
CA ASP A 29 -3.92 -0.90 7.37
C ASP A 29 -4.11 -1.31 5.89
N GLY A 30 -5.21 -0.89 5.25
CA GLY A 30 -5.53 -1.26 3.87
C GLY A 30 -4.58 -0.70 2.80
N ASP A 31 -3.79 0.34 3.08
CA ASP A 31 -2.92 0.99 2.08
C ASP A 31 -1.44 1.02 2.48
N THR A 32 -1.11 0.67 3.73
CA THR A 32 0.24 0.76 4.29
C THR A 32 0.77 -0.61 4.74
N ILE A 33 1.91 -1.01 4.19
CA ILE A 33 2.51 -2.33 4.37
C ILE A 33 3.98 -2.19 4.77
N LYS A 34 4.44 -2.94 5.78
CA LYS A 34 5.87 -3.15 6.03
C LYS A 34 6.34 -4.34 5.22
N VAL A 35 7.40 -4.18 4.45
CA VAL A 35 7.92 -5.20 3.54
C VAL A 35 9.40 -5.44 3.74
N LYS A 36 9.85 -6.65 3.43
CA LYS A 36 11.28 -6.97 3.27
C LYS A 36 11.60 -7.10 1.79
N VAL A 37 12.62 -6.39 1.33
CA VAL A 37 13.13 -6.53 -0.04
C VAL A 37 13.90 -7.85 -0.16
N VAL A 38 13.53 -8.65 -1.16
CA VAL A 38 14.18 -9.92 -1.47
C VAL A 38 14.96 -9.88 -2.80
N GLU A 39 14.58 -8.99 -3.73
CA GLU A 39 15.28 -8.82 -5.02
C GLU A 39 15.10 -7.39 -5.57
N THR A 40 16.09 -6.88 -6.31
CA THR A 40 16.00 -5.60 -7.04
C THR A 40 16.38 -5.80 -8.51
N PHE A 41 15.70 -5.09 -9.42
CA PHE A 41 15.88 -5.30 -10.87
C PHE A 41 16.88 -4.33 -11.52
N LYS A 42 17.39 -3.33 -10.80
CA LYS A 42 18.37 -2.36 -11.32
C LYS A 42 19.77 -2.73 -10.84
N ASN A 43 20.69 -3.00 -11.78
CA ASN A 43 22.11 -3.32 -11.57
C ASN A 43 22.48 -4.70 -10.96
N LYS A 44 21.55 -5.65 -10.81
CA LYS A 44 21.83 -7.06 -10.42
C LYS A 44 22.70 -7.26 -9.15
N GLU A 45 22.92 -6.22 -8.35
CA GLU A 45 23.58 -6.36 -7.06
C GLU A 45 22.53 -6.77 -6.03
N PHE A 46 22.60 -8.04 -5.63
CA PHE A 46 21.77 -8.61 -4.58
C PHE A 46 22.08 -7.93 -3.25
N TYR A 47 21.15 -7.11 -2.78
CA TYR A 47 21.16 -6.61 -1.42
C TYR A 47 19.92 -7.11 -0.67
N ILE A 48 20.12 -8.22 0.04
CA ILE A 48 19.14 -8.81 0.97
C ILE A 48 19.13 -7.96 2.25
N SER A 49 17.94 -7.81 2.85
CA SER A 49 17.67 -7.37 4.25
C SER A 49 17.30 -5.91 4.54
N GLN A 50 16.69 -5.19 3.59
CA GLN A 50 16.05 -3.91 3.93
C GLN A 50 14.56 -4.08 4.21
N CYS A 51 14.15 -3.60 5.38
CA CYS A 51 12.74 -3.39 5.73
C CYS A 51 12.31 -1.99 5.28
N LEU A 52 11.23 -1.90 4.51
CA LEU A 52 10.67 -0.66 4.00
C LEU A 52 9.20 -0.53 4.40
N ARG A 53 8.71 0.71 4.52
CA ARG A 53 7.28 1.00 4.57
C ARG A 53 6.83 1.38 3.17
N VAL A 54 5.80 0.70 2.68
CA VAL A 54 5.17 0.96 1.38
C VAL A 54 3.77 1.50 1.63
N ARG A 55 3.42 2.61 0.97
CA ARG A 55 2.04 3.10 0.86
C ARG A 55 1.57 2.92 -0.58
N LEU A 56 0.36 2.41 -0.75
CA LEU A 56 -0.22 2.20 -2.07
C LEU A 56 -0.48 3.54 -2.76
N ALA A 57 0.13 3.73 -3.92
CA ALA A 57 0.03 4.96 -4.69
C ALA A 57 -1.36 5.13 -5.31
N GLY A 58 -1.87 6.36 -5.26
CA GLY A 58 -3.09 6.79 -5.96
C GLY A 58 -4.40 6.39 -5.29
N ILE A 59 -4.35 5.73 -4.12
CA ILE A 59 -5.52 5.32 -3.35
C ILE A 59 -5.34 5.69 -1.87
N ASP A 60 -6.45 5.77 -1.15
CA ASP A 60 -6.49 5.87 0.32
C ASP A 60 -7.53 4.84 0.79
N THR A 61 -7.25 4.13 1.89
CA THR A 61 -8.22 3.21 2.50
C THR A 61 -8.84 3.84 3.74
N PRO A 62 -9.97 3.31 4.24
CA PRO A 62 -10.48 3.69 5.56
C PRO A 62 -9.41 3.44 6.63
N GLU A 63 -9.25 4.40 7.54
CA GLU A 63 -8.17 4.40 8.52
C GLU A 63 -8.51 3.53 9.74
N ILE A 64 -7.53 2.76 10.20
CA ILE A 64 -7.58 2.05 11.48
C ILE A 64 -7.01 2.98 12.56
N ASN A 65 -7.78 3.19 13.62
CA ASN A 65 -7.27 3.89 14.79
C ASN A 65 -6.58 2.90 15.72
N HIS A 66 -5.25 2.98 15.80
CA HIS A 66 -4.44 2.08 16.61
C HIS A 66 -4.46 2.37 18.12
N PHE A 67 -5.06 3.48 18.55
CA PHE A 67 -5.21 3.80 19.98
C PHE A 67 -6.58 3.39 20.52
N ASP A 68 -7.62 3.56 19.70
CA ASP A 68 -9.00 3.21 20.02
C ASP A 68 -9.69 2.67 18.77
N GLU A 69 -9.78 1.35 18.66
CA GLU A 69 -10.35 0.67 17.50
C GLU A 69 -11.80 1.08 17.22
N SER A 70 -12.55 1.49 18.25
CA SER A 70 -13.94 1.93 18.11
C SER A 70 -14.09 3.24 17.32
N LEU A 71 -12.99 4.00 17.20
CA LEU A 71 -12.91 5.21 16.39
C LEU A 71 -12.48 4.93 14.94
N SER A 72 -12.13 3.69 14.59
CA SER A 72 -11.73 3.33 13.22
C SER A 72 -12.86 3.58 12.23
N MET A 73 -12.48 3.89 10.99
CA MET A 73 -13.46 4.10 9.94
C MET A 73 -14.16 2.78 9.57
N PRO A 74 -15.44 2.81 9.14
CA PRO A 74 -16.10 1.65 8.58
C PRO A 74 -15.29 1.04 7.42
N PHE A 75 -15.25 -0.29 7.35
CA PHE A 75 -14.46 -1.07 6.37
C PHE A 75 -12.93 -1.02 6.53
N ALA A 76 -12.38 -0.38 7.57
CA ALA A 76 -10.94 -0.28 7.76
C ALA A 76 -10.28 -1.65 8.02
N PHE A 77 -10.90 -2.48 8.87
CA PHE A 77 -10.42 -3.83 9.15
C PHE A 77 -10.63 -4.75 7.94
N GLU A 78 -11.78 -4.67 7.27
CA GLU A 78 -12.07 -5.47 6.07
C GLU A 78 -11.11 -5.13 4.91
N ALA A 79 -10.69 -3.86 4.78
CA ALA A 79 -9.67 -3.45 3.83
C ALA A 79 -8.30 -4.07 4.17
N ARG A 80 -7.92 -4.09 5.45
CA ARG A 80 -6.70 -4.74 5.93
C ARG A 80 -6.73 -6.26 5.70
N GLU A 81 -7.82 -6.93 6.06
CA GLU A 81 -8.02 -8.37 5.82
C GLU A 81 -7.95 -8.70 4.33
N PHE A 82 -8.54 -7.87 3.47
CA PHE A 82 -8.41 -8.04 2.03
C PHE A 82 -6.95 -8.02 1.56
N VAL A 83 -6.12 -7.14 2.12
CA VAL A 83 -4.68 -7.11 1.83
C VAL A 83 -3.98 -8.37 2.35
N CYS A 84 -4.31 -8.82 3.57
CA CYS A 84 -3.79 -10.06 4.13
C CYS A 84 -4.07 -11.23 3.19
N ASP A 85 -5.32 -11.40 2.76
CA ASP A 85 -5.75 -12.46 1.83
C ASP A 85 -5.04 -12.34 0.47
N PHE A 86 -4.99 -11.14 -0.09
CA PHE A 86 -4.37 -10.90 -1.39
C PHE A 86 -2.88 -11.26 -1.38
N LEU A 87 -2.20 -11.02 -0.27
CA LEU A 87 -0.78 -11.32 -0.06
C LEU A 87 -0.54 -12.66 0.63
N LYS A 88 -1.58 -13.45 0.91
CA LYS A 88 -1.50 -14.70 1.69
C LYS A 88 -0.69 -14.52 2.99
N PHE A 89 -0.88 -13.38 3.64
CA PHE A 89 -0.20 -13.02 4.87
C PHE A 89 -1.03 -13.53 6.07
N SER A 90 -0.36 -14.11 7.06
CA SER A 90 -0.95 -14.46 8.36
C SER A 90 -0.23 -13.66 9.46
N GLU A 91 -0.98 -13.20 10.46
CA GLU A 91 -0.43 -12.50 11.63
C GLU A 91 0.22 -13.44 12.64
N ASP A 92 0.05 -14.75 12.49
CA ASP A 92 0.66 -15.76 13.38
C ASP A 92 2.19 -15.83 13.28
N PHE A 93 2.79 -15.10 12.33
CA PHE A 93 4.24 -15.00 12.20
C PHE A 93 4.77 -13.90 13.12
N GLU A 94 5.70 -14.25 14.01
CA GLU A 94 6.55 -13.23 14.64
C GLU A 94 7.19 -12.36 13.54
N GLU A 95 7.36 -11.05 13.78
CA GLU A 95 7.85 -10.05 12.78
C GLU A 95 9.19 -10.45 12.10
N ASN A 96 9.84 -11.54 12.53
CA ASN A 96 11.11 -12.06 12.04
C ASN A 96 11.04 -13.46 11.38
N GLU A 97 9.91 -14.17 11.42
CA GLU A 97 9.80 -15.50 10.80
C GLU A 97 9.24 -15.42 9.37
N ILE A 98 10.16 -15.49 8.41
CA ILE A 98 9.82 -15.66 7.00
C ILE A 98 9.66 -17.15 6.77
N SER A 99 8.42 -17.60 6.67
CA SER A 99 8.13 -18.97 6.25
C SER A 99 8.55 -19.16 4.79
N SER A 100 8.96 -20.38 4.43
CA SER A 100 9.12 -20.80 3.03
C SER A 100 7.86 -20.61 2.19
N ASN A 101 6.69 -20.41 2.84
CA ASN A 101 5.42 -20.15 2.20
C ASN A 101 5.06 -18.66 2.05
N SER A 102 5.94 -17.72 2.45
CA SER A 102 5.67 -16.29 2.28
C SER A 102 5.42 -15.92 0.81
N CYS A 103 4.36 -15.17 0.55
CA CYS A 103 4.07 -14.70 -0.80
C CYS A 103 5.10 -13.65 -1.24
N VAL A 104 5.85 -13.94 -2.30
CA VAL A 104 6.69 -12.96 -2.99
C VAL A 104 5.83 -12.17 -3.98
N PHE A 105 5.90 -10.84 -3.92
CA PHE A 105 5.17 -9.94 -4.80
C PHE A 105 6.07 -8.87 -5.38
N ASP A 106 5.67 -8.33 -6.53
CA ASP A 106 6.38 -7.25 -7.20
C ASP A 106 5.84 -5.90 -6.74
N VAL A 107 6.76 -4.97 -6.47
CA VAL A 107 6.47 -3.59 -6.10
C VAL A 107 7.07 -2.70 -7.16
N PHE A 108 6.22 -1.92 -7.84
CA PHE A 108 6.66 -0.84 -8.69
C PHE A 108 6.69 0.45 -7.88
N ALA A 109 7.87 0.81 -7.41
CA ALA A 109 8.05 1.99 -6.58
C ALA A 109 8.13 3.26 -7.46
N VAL A 110 7.51 4.34 -6.98
CA VAL A 110 7.36 5.58 -7.76
C VAL A 110 8.21 6.67 -7.14
N LYS A 111 7.98 6.95 -5.86
CA LYS A 111 8.68 8.00 -5.11
C LYS A 111 8.68 7.69 -3.62
N ARG A 112 9.46 8.46 -2.85
CA ARG A 112 9.31 8.53 -1.39
C ARG A 112 8.39 9.68 -1.01
N ASP A 113 7.58 9.48 0.02
CA ASP A 113 6.81 10.56 0.64
C ASP A 113 7.59 11.24 1.79
N GLN A 114 7.00 12.27 2.38
CA GLN A 114 7.59 13.03 3.49
C GLN A 114 7.78 12.22 4.79
N TYR A 115 7.15 11.04 4.89
CA TYR A 115 7.22 10.15 6.05
C TYR A 115 8.15 8.96 5.81
N ASP A 116 9.01 9.07 4.79
CA ASP A 116 9.95 8.04 4.35
C ASP A 116 9.28 6.72 3.89
N ARG A 117 8.01 6.77 3.47
CA ARG A 117 7.31 5.64 2.86
C ARG A 117 7.53 5.64 1.36
N ILE A 118 7.66 4.45 0.78
CA ILE A 118 7.68 4.27 -0.66
C ILE A 118 6.24 4.31 -1.17
N LEU A 119 5.91 5.24 -2.06
CA LEU A 119 4.66 5.22 -2.80
C LEU A 119 4.79 4.27 -3.99
N ALA A 120 3.94 3.23 -4.03
CA ALA A 120 4.11 2.15 -4.99
C ALA A 120 2.81 1.48 -5.45
N PHE A 121 2.91 0.70 -6.53
CA PHE A 121 1.89 -0.23 -6.99
C PHE A 121 2.36 -1.66 -6.71
N LEU A 122 1.51 -2.46 -6.06
CA LEU A 122 1.80 -3.85 -5.72
C LEU A 122 1.16 -4.83 -6.69
N PHE A 123 1.87 -5.89 -7.03
CA PHE A 123 1.42 -6.92 -7.96
C PHE A 123 1.69 -8.33 -7.44
N VAL A 124 0.66 -9.17 -7.47
CA VAL A 124 0.77 -10.63 -7.26
C VAL A 124 0.27 -11.31 -8.52
N ASN A 125 1.12 -12.09 -9.20
CA ASN A 125 0.75 -12.80 -10.44
C ASN A 125 0.05 -11.89 -11.48
N ASN A 126 0.63 -10.71 -11.75
CA ASN A 126 0.09 -9.67 -12.64
C ASN A 126 -1.23 -9.01 -12.20
N LYS A 127 -1.75 -9.30 -11.01
CA LYS A 127 -2.92 -8.62 -10.43
C LYS A 127 -2.45 -7.46 -9.56
N MET A 128 -2.94 -6.25 -9.82
CA MET A 128 -2.58 -5.05 -9.06
C MET A 128 -3.46 -4.89 -7.81
N LEU A 129 -2.86 -4.89 -6.63
CA LEU A 129 -3.57 -4.73 -5.35
C LEU A 129 -4.38 -3.42 -5.31
N ASN A 130 -3.78 -2.29 -5.74
CA ASN A 130 -4.41 -0.97 -5.72
C ASN A 130 -5.77 -0.96 -6.46
N MET A 131 -5.82 -1.59 -7.64
CA MET A 131 -7.07 -1.71 -8.40
C MET A 131 -8.08 -2.62 -7.72
N HIS A 132 -7.62 -3.71 -7.12
CA HIS A 132 -8.50 -4.66 -6.44
C HIS A 132 -9.16 -4.07 -5.18
N LEU A 133 -8.46 -3.19 -4.45
CA LEU A 133 -9.05 -2.44 -3.35
C LEU A 133 -10.16 -1.50 -3.83
N LEU A 134 -9.92 -0.73 -4.91
CA LEU A 134 -10.94 0.14 -5.51
C LEU A 134 -12.15 -0.67 -6.03
N TYR A 135 -11.88 -1.76 -6.75
CA TYR A 135 -12.91 -2.62 -7.33
C TYR A 135 -13.83 -3.26 -6.29
N ASN A 136 -13.31 -3.55 -5.08
CA ASN A 136 -14.08 -4.12 -3.98
C ASN A 136 -14.63 -3.07 -3.01
N GLY A 137 -14.39 -1.78 -3.25
CA GLY A 137 -14.90 -0.71 -2.40
C GLY A 137 -14.18 -0.60 -1.05
N TYR A 138 -12.93 -1.04 -0.98
CA TYR A 138 -12.07 -0.91 0.21
C TYR A 138 -11.13 0.29 0.16
N ALA A 139 -11.16 1.05 -0.93
CA ALA A 139 -10.35 2.25 -1.10
C ALA A 139 -11.10 3.31 -1.89
N GLU A 140 -10.65 4.54 -1.74
CA GLU A 140 -11.02 5.70 -2.54
C GLU A 140 -9.83 6.20 -3.37
N LEU A 141 -10.09 7.01 -4.40
CA LEU A 141 -9.03 7.65 -5.17
C LEU A 141 -8.40 8.76 -4.33
N TYR A 142 -7.07 8.75 -4.20
CA TYR A 142 -6.39 9.76 -3.39
C TYR A 142 -6.11 11.03 -4.20
N GLU A 143 -6.82 12.12 -3.90
CA GLU A 143 -6.73 13.40 -4.62
C GLU A 143 -5.86 14.47 -3.92
N GLY A 144 -5.04 14.07 -2.95
CA GLY A 144 -4.15 14.99 -2.23
C GLY A 144 -2.96 15.49 -3.05
N PRO A 145 -2.18 16.46 -2.51
CA PRO A 145 -1.12 17.16 -3.24
C PRO A 145 0.04 16.25 -3.68
N ASP A 146 0.27 15.15 -2.98
CA ASP A 146 1.29 14.17 -3.29
C ASP A 146 0.74 12.95 -4.05
N ALA A 147 -0.49 13.00 -4.56
CA ALA A 147 -1.10 11.92 -5.34
C ALA A 147 -0.19 11.43 -6.49
N GLN A 148 -0.13 10.12 -6.68
CA GLN A 148 0.65 9.48 -7.73
C GLN A 148 -0.16 8.37 -8.40
N TYR A 149 -0.45 8.56 -9.68
CA TYR A 149 -1.20 7.58 -10.48
C TYR A 149 -0.33 6.87 -11.52
N TYR A 150 0.88 7.40 -11.77
CA TYR A 150 1.76 6.94 -12.85
C TYR A 150 0.98 6.76 -14.16
N ASN A 151 1.23 5.70 -14.93
CA ASN A 151 0.47 5.35 -16.13
C ASN A 151 -0.84 4.56 -15.84
N TYR A 152 -1.24 4.41 -14.58
CA TYR A 152 -2.38 3.57 -14.16
C TYR A 152 -3.68 4.36 -13.90
N SER A 153 -3.66 5.69 -14.00
CA SER A 153 -4.83 6.54 -13.67
C SER A 153 -6.15 6.07 -14.31
N LYS A 154 -6.13 5.74 -15.61
CA LYS A 154 -7.32 5.25 -16.33
C LYS A 154 -7.87 3.96 -15.71
N TRP A 155 -6.99 3.02 -15.37
CA TRP A 155 -7.38 1.72 -14.84
C TRP A 155 -7.88 1.80 -13.40
N LEU A 156 -7.26 2.65 -12.57
CA LEU A 156 -7.76 2.94 -11.22
C LEU A 156 -9.17 3.53 -11.27
N LYS A 157 -9.41 4.50 -12.16
CA LYS A 157 -10.74 5.09 -12.35
C LYS A 157 -11.78 4.06 -12.80
N VAL A 158 -11.42 3.16 -13.72
CA VAL A 158 -12.32 2.06 -14.14
C VAL A 158 -12.66 1.14 -12.97
N ALA A 159 -11.66 0.71 -12.18
CA ALA A 159 -11.87 -0.14 -11.02
C ALA A 159 -12.80 0.55 -9.99
N LEU A 160 -12.55 1.84 -9.71
CA LEU A 160 -13.40 2.66 -8.86
C LEU A 160 -14.84 2.73 -9.38
N SER A 161 -15.05 3.04 -10.66
CA SER A 161 -16.39 3.14 -11.25
C SER A 161 -17.17 1.84 -11.10
N ILE A 162 -16.52 0.69 -11.21
CA ILE A 162 -17.15 -0.61 -10.99
C ILE A 162 -17.54 -0.80 -9.52
N GLY A 163 -16.64 -0.50 -8.57
CA GLY A 163 -16.92 -0.58 -7.13
C GLY A 163 -18.10 0.30 -6.72
N VAL A 164 -18.16 1.52 -7.24
CA VAL A 164 -19.26 2.47 -7.04
C VAL A 164 -20.56 1.94 -7.65
N TYR A 165 -20.55 1.50 -8.91
CA TYR A 165 -21.74 1.02 -9.61
C TYR A 165 -22.42 -0.15 -8.88
N TYR A 166 -21.62 -1.10 -8.38
CA TYR A 166 -22.11 -2.24 -7.61
C TYR A 166 -22.27 -1.96 -6.11
N LYS A 167 -22.09 -0.71 -5.65
CA LYS A 167 -22.25 -0.32 -4.24
C LYS A 167 -21.46 -1.20 -3.27
N LYS A 168 -20.20 -1.50 -3.61
CA LYS A 168 -19.35 -2.38 -2.80
C LYS A 168 -18.66 -1.61 -1.67
N GLY A 169 -18.43 -2.30 -0.54
CA GLY A 169 -17.70 -1.77 0.61
C GLY A 169 -18.21 -0.39 1.04
N ILE A 170 -17.30 0.58 1.13
CA ILE A 170 -17.62 1.97 1.51
C ILE A 170 -18.66 2.64 0.59
N TYR A 171 -18.78 2.19 -0.67
CA TYR A 171 -19.74 2.75 -1.64
C TYR A 171 -21.15 2.19 -1.48
N GLY A 172 -21.36 1.18 -0.64
CA GLY A 172 -22.68 0.68 -0.26
C GLY A 172 -23.33 1.40 0.91
N MET A 173 -22.60 2.29 1.57
CA MET A 173 -23.06 2.99 2.76
C MET A 173 -24.04 4.13 2.41
N GLU A 174 -25.04 4.35 3.27
CA GLU A 174 -25.95 5.49 3.14
C GLU A 174 -25.26 6.83 3.41
N LYS A 175 -24.35 6.84 4.39
CA LYS A 175 -23.52 7.99 4.74
C LYS A 175 -22.07 7.55 4.76
N ARG A 176 -21.22 8.31 4.07
CA ARG A 176 -19.79 8.06 3.99
C ARG A 176 -19.02 9.33 4.31
N GLU A 177 -18.06 9.19 5.21
CA GLU A 177 -16.98 10.15 5.44
C GLU A 177 -15.78 9.69 4.60
N SER A 178 -15.14 10.60 3.87
CA SER A 178 -13.87 10.30 3.18
C SER A 178 -12.73 10.20 4.19
N THR A 179 -11.65 9.52 3.82
CA THR A 179 -10.49 9.37 4.70
C THR A 179 -9.86 10.74 5.01
N MET A 180 -9.89 11.66 4.05
CA MET A 180 -9.42 13.03 4.26
C MET A 180 -10.28 13.82 5.24
N GLU A 181 -11.61 13.67 5.21
CA GLU A 181 -12.52 14.32 6.16
C GLU A 181 -12.31 13.77 7.58
N TYR A 182 -12.20 12.45 7.71
CA TYR A 182 -11.87 11.78 8.97
C TYR A 182 -10.56 12.32 9.59
N LYS A 183 -9.48 12.38 8.80
CA LYS A 183 -8.17 12.92 9.21
C LYS A 183 -8.26 14.38 9.66
N LYS A 184 -9.06 15.21 8.97
CA LYS A 184 -9.29 16.60 9.36
C LYS A 184 -10.04 16.67 10.70
N ARG A 185 -11.12 15.91 10.86
CA ARG A 185 -11.92 15.88 12.09
C ARG A 185 -11.07 15.53 13.32
N LEU A 186 -10.20 14.52 13.23
CA LEU A 186 -9.31 14.15 14.33
C LEU A 186 -8.23 15.20 14.65
N LYS A 187 -7.79 15.98 13.67
CA LYS A 187 -6.76 17.01 13.88
C LYS A 187 -7.29 18.24 14.61
N TYR A 188 -8.59 18.51 14.51
CA TYR A 188 -9.25 19.69 15.08
C TYR A 188 -10.12 19.38 16.31
N ASN A 189 -10.15 18.11 16.75
CA ASN A 189 -10.75 17.66 18.01
C ASN A 189 -9.65 17.44 19.05
#